data_AF-A0A7K3RY21-F1
#
_entry.id   AF-A0A7K3RY21-F1
#
_cell.length_a   1.000
_cell.length_b   1.000
_cell.length_c   1.000
_cell.angle_alpha   90.00
_cell.angle_beta   90.00
_cell.angle_gamma   90.00
#
_symmetry.space_group_name_H-M   'P 1'
#
loop_
_entity.id
_entity.type
_entity.pdbx_description
1 polymer ?
#
loop_
_entity_poly.entity_id
_entity_poly.type
_entity_poly.pdbx_seq_one_letter_code
_entity_poly.pdbx_strand_id
1 'polypeptide(L)'
;RLAARYTTALAVAACLGVHRTAPAGDFLGQPQWLAAALTRLLAFERPGGPQLPPEVEDALIEELTDREERRLSFGLSARPYA
;
A
#
# COMPACT_ATOMS: atom_id res chain seq x y z
N ARG A 1 -4.51 -24.45 3.48
CA ARG A 1 -4.37 -23.94 2.09
C ARG A 1 -5.53 -23.05 1.64
N LEU A 2 -6.78 -23.38 1.96
CA LEU A 2 -7.93 -22.55 1.57
C LEU A 2 -8.02 -21.21 2.33
N ALA A 3 -7.86 -21.23 3.65
CA ALA A 3 -7.86 -20.02 4.48
C ALA A 3 -6.84 -18.97 4.00
N ALA A 4 -5.59 -19.39 3.73
CA ALA A 4 -4.54 -18.50 3.21
C ALA A 4 -4.95 -17.82 1.90
N ARG A 5 -5.47 -18.59 0.92
CA ARG A 5 -5.93 -18.04 -0.37
C ARG A 5 -7.11 -17.07 -0.20
N TYR A 6 -8.04 -17.38 0.71
CA TYR A 6 -9.14 -16.47 1.03
C TYR A 6 -8.64 -15.17 1.67
N THR A 7 -7.69 -15.26 2.60
CA THR A 7 -7.10 -14.08 3.24
C THR A 7 -6.39 -13.19 2.21
N THR A 8 -5.62 -13.77 1.28
CA THR A 8 -5.00 -13.00 0.20
C THR A 8 -6.05 -12.33 -0.69
N ALA A 9 -7.06 -13.06 -1.14
CA ALA A 9 -8.13 -12.50 -1.97
C ALA A 9 -8.87 -11.36 -1.25
N LEU A 10 -9.14 -11.52 0.05
CA LEU A 10 -9.75 -10.50 0.89
C LEU A 10 -8.84 -9.27 1.01
N ALA A 11 -7.54 -9.45 1.25
CA ALA A 11 -6.58 -8.36 1.34
C ALA A 11 -6.48 -7.58 0.02
N VAL A 12 -6.41 -8.27 -1.12
CA VAL A 12 -6.42 -7.65 -2.45
C VAL A 12 -7.71 -6.84 -2.66
N ALA A 13 -8.87 -7.41 -2.33
CA ALA A 13 -10.15 -6.71 -2.44
C ALA A 13 -10.21 -5.46 -1.55
N ALA A 14 -9.64 -5.52 -0.34
CA ALA A 14 -9.55 -4.38 0.57
C ALA A 14 -8.65 -3.27 0.00
N CYS A 15 -7.46 -3.61 -0.53
CA CYS A 15 -6.56 -2.64 -1.18
C CYS A 15 -7.25 -1.93 -2.36
N LEU A 16 -7.97 -2.68 -3.20
CA LEU A 16 -8.74 -2.12 -4.30
C LEU A 16 -9.90 -1.23 -3.81
N GLY A 17 -10.55 -1.61 -2.71
CA GLY A 17 -11.56 -0.80 -2.06
C GLY A 17 -11.01 0.55 -1.62
N VAL A 18 -9.91 0.53 -0.85
CA VAL A 18 -9.20 1.73 -0.39
C VAL A 18 -8.84 2.65 -1.55
N HIS A 19 -8.24 2.10 -2.60
CA HIS A 19 -7.84 2.87 -3.78
C HIS A 19 -9.03 3.56 -4.46
N ARG A 20 -10.16 2.87 -4.63
CA ARG A 20 -11.36 3.43 -5.26
C ARG A 20 -12.06 4.50 -4.42
N THR A 21 -11.96 4.42 -3.10
CA THR A 21 -12.64 5.34 -2.17
C THR A 21 -11.75 6.48 -1.70
N ALA A 22 -10.47 6.47 -2.05
CA ALA A 22 -9.53 7.50 -1.63
C ALA A 22 -9.94 8.87 -2.20
N PRO A 23 -9.80 9.97 -1.42
CA PRO A 23 -10.01 11.31 -1.92
C PRO A 23 -9.11 11.65 -3.12
N ALA A 24 -9.59 12.51 -4.01
CA ALA A 24 -8.76 13.00 -5.12
C ALA A 24 -7.52 13.72 -4.57
N GLY A 25 -6.34 13.39 -5.11
CA GLY A 25 -5.06 13.93 -4.66
C GLY A 25 -4.46 13.24 -3.43
N ASP A 26 -5.17 12.30 -2.79
CA ASP A 26 -4.62 11.45 -1.75
C ASP A 26 -3.68 10.39 -2.35
N PHE A 27 -2.55 10.15 -1.68
CA PHE A 27 -1.61 9.09 -2.02
C PHE A 27 -2.28 7.71 -2.16
N LEU A 28 -3.27 7.39 -1.34
CA LEU A 28 -4.01 6.12 -1.45
C LEU A 28 -4.82 6.00 -2.74
N GLY A 29 -5.15 7.12 -3.37
CA GLY A 29 -5.77 7.19 -4.70
C GLY A 29 -4.77 7.01 -5.85
N GLN A 30 -3.47 6.96 -5.56
CA GLN A 30 -2.43 6.79 -6.58
C GLN A 30 -2.17 5.30 -6.87
N PRO A 31 -1.88 4.93 -8.14
CA PRO A 31 -1.61 3.54 -8.51
C PRO A 31 -0.32 2.98 -7.89
N GLN A 32 0.66 3.82 -7.55
CA GLN A 32 1.95 3.43 -6.97
C GLN A 32 1.75 2.71 -5.62
N TRP A 33 0.94 3.28 -4.73
CA TRP A 33 0.54 2.65 -3.47
C TRP A 33 -0.08 1.26 -3.70
N LEU A 34 -1.02 1.16 -4.64
CA LEU A 34 -1.73 -0.10 -4.92
C LEU A 34 -0.75 -1.15 -5.46
N ALA A 35 0.13 -0.77 -6.40
CA ALA A 35 1.17 -1.64 -6.92
C ALA A 35 2.06 -2.17 -5.79
N ALA A 36 2.51 -1.30 -4.89
CA ALA A 36 3.32 -1.66 -3.74
C ALA A 36 2.62 -2.63 -2.77
N ALA A 37 1.34 -2.42 -2.49
CA ALA A 37 0.56 -3.30 -1.63
C ALA A 37 0.40 -4.70 -2.25
N LEU A 38 0.04 -4.76 -3.53
CA LEU A 38 -0.15 -6.02 -4.26
C LEU A 38 1.16 -6.81 -4.40
N THR A 39 2.27 -6.13 -4.71
CA THR A 39 3.60 -6.75 -4.80
C THR A 39 3.99 -7.43 -3.48
N ARG A 40 3.77 -6.76 -2.33
CA ARG A 40 4.04 -7.35 -1.01
C ARG A 40 3.14 -8.54 -0.70
N LEU A 41 1.86 -8.48 -1.03
CA LEU A 41 0.93 -9.61 -0.85
C LEU A 41 1.35 -10.83 -1.69
N LEU A 42 1.79 -10.61 -2.93
CA LEU A 42 2.27 -11.69 -3.81
C LEU A 42 3.59 -12.30 -3.34
N ALA A 43 4.50 -11.49 -2.80
CA ALA A 43 5.76 -11.98 -2.23
C ALA A 43 5.54 -12.92 -1.04
N PHE A 44 4.45 -12.74 -0.27
CA PHE A 44 4.09 -13.63 0.83
C PHE A 44 3.67 -15.03 0.35
N GLU A 45 2.97 -15.11 -0.79
CA GLU A 45 2.58 -16.40 -1.37
C GLU A 45 3.71 -17.09 -2.12
N ARG A 46 4.67 -16.32 -2.65
CA ARG A 46 5.76 -16.82 -3.49
C ARG A 46 7.09 -16.17 -3.08
N PRO A 47 7.91 -16.82 -2.24
CA PRO A 47 9.27 -16.37 -1.97
C PRO A 47 10.06 -16.24 -3.28
N GLY A 48 10.66 -15.07 -3.53
CA GLY A 48 11.26 -14.72 -4.82
C GLY A 48 10.28 -14.10 -5.83
N GLY A 49 9.13 -13.63 -5.36
CA GLY A 49 8.12 -12.93 -6.15
C GLY A 49 8.60 -11.59 -6.75
N PRO A 50 7.70 -10.86 -7.42
CA PRO A 50 8.03 -9.62 -8.11
C PRO A 50 8.67 -8.61 -7.16
N GLN A 51 9.70 -7.93 -7.63
CA GLN A 51 10.29 -6.78 -6.96
C GLN A 51 9.49 -5.53 -7.31
N LEU A 52 9.49 -4.56 -6.40
CA LEU A 52 8.84 -3.27 -6.64
C LEU A 52 9.64 -2.49 -7.69
N PRO A 53 9.01 -1.92 -8.73
CA PRO A 53 9.70 -1.02 -9.64
C PRO A 53 10.27 0.18 -8.87
N PRO A 54 11.48 0.69 -9.22
CA PRO A 54 12.10 1.81 -8.52
C PRO A 54 11.21 3.05 -8.43
N GLU A 55 10.48 3.37 -9.50
CA GLU A 55 9.62 4.56 -9.55
C GLU A 55 8.43 4.45 -8.58
N VAL A 56 7.98 3.22 -8.32
CA VAL A 56 6.95 2.97 -7.32
C VAL A 56 7.54 3.10 -5.93
N GLU A 57 8.75 2.58 -5.71
CA GLU A 57 9.47 2.70 -4.44
C GLU A 57 9.76 4.16 -4.07
N ASP A 58 10.22 4.96 -5.03
CA ASP A 58 10.49 6.39 -4.85
C ASP A 58 9.23 7.15 -4.38
N ALA A 59 8.08 6.88 -5.00
CA ALA A 59 6.80 7.48 -4.60
C ALA A 59 6.38 7.07 -3.17
N LEU A 60 6.71 5.85 -2.72
CA LEU A 60 6.48 5.46 -1.32
C LEU A 60 7.40 6.24 -0.39
N ILE A 61 8.67 6.38 -0.74
CA ILE A 61 9.67 7.09 0.07
C ILE A 61 9.28 8.55 0.23
N GLU A 62 8.83 9.20 -0.84
CA GLU A 62 8.33 10.58 -0.83
C GLU A 62 7.17 10.74 0.15
N GLU A 63 6.13 9.91 0.05
CA GLU A 63 4.96 9.94 0.94
C GLU A 63 5.35 9.70 2.41
N LEU A 64 6.19 8.70 2.68
CA LEU A 64 6.60 8.39 4.06
C LEU A 64 7.44 9.52 4.66
N THR A 65 8.26 10.19 3.85
CA THR A 65 9.06 11.33 4.28
C THR A 65 8.16 12.54 4.57
N ASP A 66 7.21 12.87 3.68
CA ASP A 66 6.22 13.94 3.91
C ASP A 66 5.42 13.70 5.20
N ARG A 67 5.00 12.45 5.45
CA ARG A 67 4.29 12.08 6.67
C ARG A 67 5.12 12.29 7.93
N GLU A 68 6.39 11.86 7.93
CA GLU A 68 7.27 12.07 9.08
C GLU A 68 7.47 13.56 9.35
N GLU A 69 7.76 14.35 8.31
CA GLU A 69 7.94 15.81 8.42
C GLU A 69 6.70 16.51 8.99
N ARG A 70 5.51 16.02 8.61
CA ARG A 70 4.21 16.55 9.07
C ARG A 70 3.70 15.89 10.36
N ARG A 71 4.47 14.95 10.94
CA ARG A 71 4.09 14.15 12.12
C ARG A 71 2.76 13.41 11.96
N LEU A 72 2.56 12.78 10.80
CA LEU A 72 1.38 12.01 10.44
C LEU A 72 1.69 10.52 10.42
N SER A 73 0.80 9.70 10.99
CA SER A 73 1.01 8.26 11.10
C SER A 73 1.16 7.60 9.73
N PHE A 74 1.95 6.54 9.64
CA PHE A 74 2.06 5.71 8.44
C PHE A 74 0.85 4.78 8.21
N GLY A 75 -0.18 4.85 9.05
CA GLY A 75 -1.44 4.12 8.86
C GLY A 75 -2.32 4.74 7.76
N LEU A 76 -3.38 4.02 7.36
CA LEU A 76 -4.28 4.46 6.28
C LEU A 76 -4.91 5.85 6.53
N SER A 77 -5.18 6.20 7.79
CA SER A 77 -5.84 7.47 8.12
C SER A 77 -4.90 8.67 8.20
N ALA A 78 -3.58 8.49 8.04
CA ALA A 78 -2.56 9.53 8.16
C ALA A 78 -2.81 10.48 9.36
N ARG A 79 -3.17 9.93 10.52
CA ARG A 79 -3.59 10.76 11.66
C ARG A 79 -2.36 11.42 12.31
N PRO A 80 -2.46 12.66 12.78
CA PRO A 80 -1.36 13.28 13.52
C PRO A 80 -0.94 12.44 14.73
N TYR A 81 0.36 12.34 14.98
CA TYR A 81 0.93 11.83 16.24
C TYR A 81 1.86 12.88 16.85
N ALA A 82 1.94 12.86 18.18
CA ALA A 82 2.74 13.79 18.97
C ALA A 82 4.14 13.23 19.22
#